data_AF-A0A1P6BS19-F1
#
_entry.id   AF-A0A1P6BS19-F1
#
_cell.length_a   1.000
_cell.length_b   1.000
_cell.length_c   1.000
_cell.angle_alpha   90.00
_cell.angle_beta   90.00
_cell.angle_gamma   90.00
#
_symmetry.space_group_name_H-M   'P 1'
#
loop_
_entity.id
_entity.type
_entity.pdbx_description
1 polymer ?
#
loop_
_entity_poly.entity_id
_entity_poly.type
_entity_poly.pdbx_seq_one_letter_code
_entity_poly.pdbx_strand_id
1 'polypeptide(L)'
;MLKAAILLMLHSTYAKVQNYETGDNSTVKGCSSHCSFHDGNLTCLNGSLEFYERLLLAQMKHFVAVQMHIDQWYKWHKHGHRNYTEIKKEIITKLSTYLEPEDVVDEGTIATVIDVLIDTVEKGTEMVEEKEEKIPRFTCPLPCEYRYDIWRNVFIASMVLNLLLVITIIPFIVSLIRSDVPEQLVRR
;
A
#
# COMPACT_ATOMS: atom_id res chain seq x y z
N MET A 1 -5.21 25.18 -30.28
CA MET A 1 -5.92 23.89 -30.05
C MET A 1 -5.00 22.67 -30.20
N LEU A 2 -4.22 22.54 -31.30
CA LEU A 2 -3.32 21.39 -31.53
C LEU A 2 -2.31 21.12 -30.39
N LYS A 3 -1.67 22.17 -29.83
CA LYS A 3 -0.73 22.04 -28.71
C LYS A 3 -1.37 21.47 -27.43
N ALA A 4 -2.61 21.83 -27.14
CA ALA A 4 -3.35 21.32 -25.98
C ALA A 4 -3.73 19.85 -26.15
N ALA A 5 -4.14 19.45 -27.37
CA ALA A 5 -4.45 18.06 -27.68
C ALA A 5 -3.21 17.16 -27.56
N ILE A 6 -2.05 17.63 -28.04
CA ILE A 6 -0.77 16.91 -27.90
C ILE A 6 -0.39 16.75 -26.42
N LEU A 7 -0.51 17.82 -25.62
CA LEU A 7 -0.23 17.76 -24.18
C LEU A 7 -1.16 16.76 -23.46
N LEU A 8 -2.45 16.76 -23.81
CA LEU A 8 -3.45 15.85 -23.22
C LEU A 8 -3.18 14.38 -23.60
N MET A 9 -2.77 14.14 -24.85
CA MET A 9 -2.35 12.82 -25.33
C MET A 9 -1.08 12.36 -24.62
N LEU A 10 -0.08 13.23 -24.47
CA LEU A 10 1.14 12.95 -23.72
C LEU A 10 0.85 12.62 -22.26
N HIS A 11 0.00 13.40 -21.58
CA HIS A 11 -0.43 13.11 -20.21
C HIS A 11 -1.20 11.79 -20.10
N SER A 12 -2.07 11.49 -21.07
CA SER A 12 -2.81 10.23 -21.10
C SER A 12 -1.90 9.04 -21.37
N THR A 13 -0.87 9.17 -22.22
CA THR A 13 0.15 8.13 -22.39
C THR A 13 1.03 7.98 -21.15
N TYR A 14 1.41 9.08 -20.48
CA TYR A 14 2.19 9.00 -19.23
C TYR A 14 1.40 8.33 -18.10
N ALA A 15 0.09 8.61 -18.00
CA ALA A 15 -0.79 7.95 -17.05
C ALA A 15 -0.94 6.44 -17.33
N LYS A 16 -0.78 6.01 -18.59
CA LYS A 16 -0.69 4.57 -18.93
C LYS A 16 0.69 3.96 -18.69
N VAL A 17 1.77 4.76 -18.75
CA VAL A 17 3.15 4.28 -18.58
C VAL A 17 3.48 4.09 -17.10
N GLN A 18 2.93 4.92 -16.21
CA GLN A 18 2.90 4.60 -14.78
C GLN A 18 1.78 3.58 -14.51
N ASN A 19 1.92 2.39 -15.10
CA ASN A 19 1.46 1.20 -14.39
C ASN A 19 2.21 1.24 -13.08
N TYR A 20 1.53 1.72 -12.06
CA TYR A 20 1.95 1.60 -10.69
C TYR A 20 2.31 0.12 -10.50
N GLU A 21 3.61 -0.18 -10.46
CA GLU A 21 4.15 -1.47 -10.04
C GLU A 21 3.78 -1.77 -8.56
N THR A 22 2.85 -1.03 -7.96
CA THR A 22 2.16 -1.45 -6.75
C THR A 22 1.32 -2.69 -7.09
N GLY A 23 1.97 -3.85 -7.02
CA GLY A 23 1.36 -5.18 -7.14
C GLY A 23 1.42 -5.82 -8.52
N ASP A 24 2.37 -5.39 -9.35
CA ASP A 24 2.68 -5.94 -10.67
C ASP A 24 2.61 -7.49 -10.66
N ASN A 25 1.79 -8.08 -11.55
CA ASN A 25 1.51 -9.53 -11.66
C ASN A 25 1.14 -10.32 -10.38
N SER A 26 0.91 -9.66 -9.26
CA SER A 26 0.77 -10.35 -7.97
C SER A 26 -0.65 -10.81 -7.68
N THR A 27 -1.64 -10.17 -8.31
CA THR A 27 -3.06 -10.52 -8.13
C THR A 27 -3.34 -11.90 -8.73
N VAL A 28 -3.71 -12.84 -7.87
CA VAL A 28 -4.23 -14.13 -8.28
C VAL A 28 -5.68 -13.91 -8.77
N LYS A 29 -6.02 -14.52 -9.92
CA LYS A 29 -7.37 -14.49 -10.51
C LYS A 29 -8.07 -15.82 -10.24
N GLY A 30 -9.38 -15.82 -10.06
CA GLY A 30 -10.15 -17.04 -9.79
C GLY A 30 -9.90 -17.59 -8.38
N CYS A 31 -9.91 -16.71 -7.38
CA CYS A 31 -9.71 -17.06 -5.97
C CYS A 31 -10.79 -16.41 -5.08
N SER A 32 -10.82 -16.73 -3.78
CA SER A 32 -11.68 -16.12 -2.73
C SER A 32 -13.08 -16.74 -2.57
N SER A 33 -14.01 -15.94 -2.04
CA SER A 33 -15.31 -16.31 -1.44
C SER A 33 -16.30 -17.00 -2.37
N HIS A 34 -16.05 -17.00 -3.69
CA HIS A 34 -16.88 -17.74 -4.64
C HIS A 34 -16.42 -19.19 -4.81
N CYS A 35 -15.26 -19.57 -4.26
CA CYS A 35 -14.82 -20.95 -4.23
C CYS A 35 -15.67 -21.76 -3.25
N SER A 36 -16.05 -22.96 -3.67
CA SER A 36 -16.80 -23.88 -2.84
C SER A 36 -16.08 -25.21 -2.71
N PHE A 37 -16.17 -25.84 -1.54
CA PHE A 37 -15.73 -27.23 -1.39
C PHE A 37 -16.59 -28.22 -2.19
N HIS A 38 -17.73 -27.76 -2.70
CA HIS A 38 -18.59 -28.49 -3.61
C HIS A 38 -18.24 -28.30 -5.08
N ASP A 39 -17.25 -27.46 -5.42
CA ASP A 39 -16.84 -27.26 -6.80
C ASP A 39 -16.33 -28.56 -7.42
N GLY A 40 -16.67 -28.81 -8.68
CA GLY A 40 -16.31 -30.05 -9.39
C GLY A 40 -14.80 -30.22 -9.65
N ASN A 41 -14.00 -29.18 -9.39
CA ASN A 41 -12.53 -29.23 -9.47
C ASN A 41 -11.90 -28.31 -8.41
N LEU A 42 -10.59 -28.49 -8.18
CA LEU A 42 -9.82 -27.73 -7.19
C LEU A 42 -9.29 -26.39 -7.72
N THR A 43 -9.67 -25.95 -8.93
CA THR A 43 -9.03 -24.80 -9.57
C THR A 43 -9.18 -23.51 -8.76
N CYS A 44 -10.38 -23.23 -8.25
CA CYS A 44 -10.65 -22.03 -7.45
C CYS A 44 -9.93 -22.08 -6.08
N LEU A 45 -9.99 -23.24 -5.42
CA LEU A 45 -9.35 -23.43 -4.11
C LEU A 45 -7.81 -23.38 -4.22
N ASN A 46 -7.23 -23.93 -5.28
CA ASN A 46 -5.78 -23.83 -5.53
C ASN A 46 -5.36 -22.38 -5.78
N GLY A 47 -6.13 -21.60 -6.55
CA GLY A 47 -5.88 -20.17 -6.70
C GLY A 47 -6.00 -19.41 -5.38
N SER A 48 -6.97 -19.79 -4.53
CA SER A 48 -7.12 -19.22 -3.20
C SER A 48 -5.94 -19.53 -2.28
N LEU A 49 -5.45 -20.77 -2.30
CA LEU A 49 -4.27 -21.18 -1.54
C LEU A 49 -3.04 -20.38 -1.99
N GLU A 50 -2.78 -20.30 -3.30
CA GLU A 50 -1.65 -19.53 -3.84
C GLU A 50 -1.72 -18.06 -3.40
N PHE A 51 -2.91 -17.46 -3.40
CA PHE A 51 -3.10 -16.10 -2.90
C PHE A 51 -2.69 -15.98 -1.42
N TYR A 52 -3.16 -16.88 -0.56
CA TYR A 52 -2.85 -16.82 0.87
C TYR A 52 -1.37 -17.09 1.16
N GLU A 53 -0.71 -17.98 0.42
CA GLU A 53 0.74 -18.22 0.55
C GLU A 53 1.55 -16.97 0.20
N ARG A 54 1.21 -16.30 -0.91
CA ARG A 54 1.85 -15.04 -1.31
C ARG A 54 1.59 -13.93 -0.30
N LEU A 55 0.35 -13.83 0.18
CA LEU A 55 -0.04 -12.85 1.20
C LEU A 55 0.73 -13.07 2.50
N LEU A 56 0.78 -14.31 3.00
CA LEU A 56 1.48 -14.66 4.23
C LEU A 56 2.97 -14.30 4.14
N LEU A 57 3.63 -14.69 3.04
CA LEU A 57 5.03 -14.34 2.81
C LEU A 57 5.25 -12.83 2.76
N ALA A 58 4.36 -12.08 2.10
CA ALA A 58 4.44 -10.62 2.04
C ALA A 58 4.28 -9.98 3.43
N GLN A 59 3.32 -10.47 4.23
CA GLN A 59 3.09 -9.96 5.58
C GLN A 59 4.27 -10.26 6.51
N MET A 60 4.86 -11.45 6.43
CA MET A 60 6.08 -11.79 7.19
C MET A 60 7.23 -10.85 6.85
N LYS A 61 7.48 -10.62 5.54
CA LYS A 61 8.51 -9.67 5.08
C LYS A 61 8.26 -8.25 5.58
N HIS A 62 7.00 -7.81 5.50
CA HIS A 62 6.61 -6.48 5.94
C HIS A 62 6.78 -6.31 7.45
N PHE A 63 6.36 -7.31 8.24
CA PHE A 63 6.56 -7.32 9.68
C PHE A 63 8.04 -7.19 10.04
N VAL A 64 8.91 -8.02 9.45
CA VAL A 64 10.36 -7.96 9.68
C VAL A 64 10.92 -6.59 9.29
N ALA A 65 10.57 -6.07 8.10
CA ALA A 65 11.05 -4.77 7.65
C ALA A 65 10.66 -3.64 8.59
N VAL A 66 9.41 -3.61 9.06
CA VAL A 66 8.92 -2.61 10.03
C VAL A 66 9.66 -2.73 11.35
N GLN A 67 9.87 -3.94 11.85
CA GLN A 67 10.63 -4.15 13.08
C GLN A 67 12.09 -3.68 12.94
N MET A 68 12.74 -3.94 11.81
CA MET A 68 14.09 -3.43 11.53
C MET A 68 14.10 -1.89 11.49
N HIS A 69 13.11 -1.25 10.86
CA HIS A 69 12.99 0.21 10.84
C HIS A 69 12.82 0.81 12.24
N ILE A 70 11.98 0.20 13.08
CA ILE A 70 11.80 0.64 14.47
C ILE A 70 13.10 0.47 15.25
N ASP A 71 13.81 -0.63 15.04
CA ASP A 71 15.06 -0.87 15.75
C ASP A 71 16.17 0.11 15.35
N GLN A 72 16.31 0.40 14.06
CA GLN A 72 17.20 1.47 13.57
C GLN A 72 16.82 2.84 14.13
N TRP A 73 15.53 3.12 14.29
CA TRP A 73 15.08 4.34 14.97
C TRP A 73 15.55 4.37 16.44
N TYR A 74 15.40 3.27 17.18
CA TYR A 74 15.88 3.16 18.56
C TYR A 74 17.39 3.36 18.67
N LYS A 75 18.16 2.78 17.74
CA LYS A 75 19.61 2.98 17.69
C LYS A 75 19.98 4.46 17.58
N TRP A 76 19.33 5.18 16.67
CA TRP A 76 19.62 6.60 16.44
C TRP A 76 19.08 7.56 17.49
N HIS A 77 18.05 7.19 18.24
CA HIS A 77 17.39 8.10 19.19
C HIS A 77 17.58 7.72 20.67
N LYS A 78 17.90 6.45 20.97
CA LYS A 78 18.09 5.94 22.33
C LYS A 78 19.47 5.28 22.55
N HIS A 79 20.38 5.39 21.57
CA HIS A 79 21.75 4.87 21.64
C HIS A 79 21.84 3.36 21.94
N GLY A 80 20.92 2.58 21.38
CA GLY A 80 20.95 1.13 21.50
C GLY A 80 19.82 0.43 20.76
N HIS A 81 19.96 -0.87 20.60
CA HIS A 81 18.92 -1.75 20.06
C HIS A 81 17.83 -1.98 21.10
N ARG A 82 16.66 -2.39 20.62
CA ARG A 82 15.60 -2.82 21.52
C ARG A 82 15.95 -4.18 22.13
N ASN A 83 15.45 -4.45 23.33
CA ASN A 83 15.58 -5.77 23.94
C ASN A 83 14.66 -6.77 23.22
N TYR A 84 15.23 -7.57 22.32
CA TYR A 84 14.47 -8.55 21.54
C TYR A 84 13.71 -9.56 22.39
N THR A 85 14.23 -9.93 23.57
CA THR A 85 13.54 -10.85 24.49
C THR A 85 12.27 -10.24 25.07
N GLU A 86 12.32 -8.94 25.41
CA GLU A 86 11.16 -8.20 25.91
C GLU A 86 10.12 -7.99 24.82
N ILE A 87 10.55 -7.61 23.61
CA ILE A 87 9.67 -7.42 22.46
C ILE A 87 8.93 -8.72 22.10
N LYS A 88 9.62 -9.87 22.07
CA LYS A 88 8.99 -11.17 21.81
C LYS A 88 7.82 -11.38 22.77
N LYS A 89 8.04 -11.19 24.07
CA LYS A 89 7.00 -11.34 25.11
C LYS A 89 5.85 -10.35 24.91
N GLU A 90 6.16 -9.08 24.64
CA GLU A 90 5.14 -8.05 24.43
C GLU A 90 4.26 -8.38 23.22
N ILE A 91 4.86 -8.76 22.10
CA ILE A 91 4.13 -9.09 20.88
C ILE A 91 3.32 -10.37 21.05
N ILE A 92 3.88 -11.42 21.67
CA ILE A 92 3.13 -12.66 21.96
C ILE A 92 1.92 -12.33 22.83
N THR A 93 2.13 -11.63 23.94
CA THR A 93 1.05 -11.23 24.85
C THR A 93 -0.03 -10.45 24.11
N LYS A 94 0.38 -9.49 23.26
CA LYS A 94 -0.55 -8.68 22.47
C LYS A 94 -1.30 -9.50 21.42
N LEU A 95 -0.66 -10.45 20.75
CA LEU A 95 -1.32 -11.26 19.74
C LEU A 95 -2.25 -12.30 20.36
N SER A 96 -1.89 -12.85 21.51
CA SER A 96 -2.76 -13.75 22.29
C SER A 96 -4.07 -13.08 22.72
N THR A 97 -4.13 -11.75 22.85
CA THR A 97 -5.40 -11.06 23.17
C THR A 97 -6.39 -11.02 22.01
N TYR A 98 -5.95 -11.32 20.79
CA TYR A 98 -6.80 -11.41 19.61
C TYR A 98 -7.32 -12.82 19.34
N LEU A 99 -6.87 -13.83 20.10
CA LEU A 99 -7.33 -15.20 19.94
C LEU A 99 -8.74 -15.38 20.50
N GLU A 100 -9.60 -16.03 19.73
CA GLU A 100 -10.90 -16.55 20.17
C GLU A 100 -10.74 -18.00 20.69
N PRO A 101 -11.58 -18.46 21.65
CA PRO A 101 -11.45 -19.80 22.23
C PRO A 101 -11.54 -20.96 21.22
N GLU A 102 -12.23 -20.76 20.11
CA GLU A 102 -12.43 -21.73 19.05
C GLU A 102 -11.40 -21.63 17.91
N ASP A 103 -10.42 -20.73 18.01
CA ASP A 103 -9.39 -20.57 16.99
C ASP A 103 -8.50 -21.81 16.88
N VAL A 104 -8.18 -22.18 15.63
CA VAL A 104 -7.24 -23.28 15.32
C VAL A 104 -5.80 -22.88 15.65
N VAL A 105 -5.51 -21.58 15.63
CA VAL A 105 -4.20 -21.02 16.00
C VAL A 105 -4.22 -20.76 17.49
N ASP A 106 -3.26 -21.35 18.20
CA ASP A 106 -3.11 -21.18 19.65
C ASP A 106 -1.93 -20.25 20.01
N GLU A 107 -1.80 -19.96 21.30
CA GLU A 107 -0.71 -19.16 21.85
C GLU A 107 0.68 -19.77 21.54
N GLY A 108 0.79 -21.10 21.50
CA GLY A 108 2.05 -21.79 21.18
C GLY A 108 2.49 -21.56 19.73
N THR A 109 1.53 -21.54 18.81
CA THR A 109 1.74 -21.23 17.40
C THR A 109 2.19 -19.78 17.23
N ILE A 110 1.53 -18.84 17.90
CA ILE A 110 1.93 -17.42 17.92
C ILE A 110 3.36 -17.29 18.46
N ALA A 111 3.66 -17.93 19.60
CA ALA A 111 4.98 -17.86 20.22
C ALA A 111 6.07 -18.34 19.27
N THR A 112 5.84 -19.46 18.58
CA THR A 112 6.81 -20.03 17.63
C THR A 112 7.03 -19.11 16.43
N VAL A 113 5.96 -18.57 15.84
CA VAL A 113 6.06 -17.68 14.68
C VAL A 113 6.77 -16.38 15.05
N ILE A 114 6.42 -15.78 16.19
CA ILE A 114 7.04 -14.53 16.65
C ILE A 114 8.50 -14.72 17.02
N ASP A 115 8.86 -15.86 17.63
CA ASP A 115 10.25 -16.17 17.94
C ASP A 115 11.13 -16.17 16.68
N VAL A 116 10.69 -16.89 15.64
CA VAL A 116 11.39 -16.97 14.35
C VAL A 116 11.45 -15.60 13.65
N LEU A 117 10.35 -14.85 13.66
CA LEU A 117 10.30 -13.55 13.01
C LEU A 117 11.21 -12.52 13.70
N ILE A 118 11.24 -12.48 15.04
CA ILE A 118 12.09 -11.55 15.77
C ILE A 118 13.57 -11.96 15.70
N ASP A 119 13.89 -13.25 15.71
CA ASP A 119 15.26 -13.71 15.43
C ASP A 119 15.74 -13.28 14.04
N THR A 120 14.83 -13.26 13.07
CA THR A 120 15.13 -12.77 11.71
C THR A 120 15.35 -11.26 11.71
N VAL A 121 14.63 -10.51 12.55
CA VAL A 121 14.86 -9.06 12.72
C VAL A 121 16.23 -8.80 13.32
N GLU A 122 16.61 -9.49 14.39
CA GLU A 122 17.92 -9.34 15.04
C GLU A 122 19.05 -9.55 14.04
N LYS A 123 19.06 -10.70 13.37
CA LYS A 123 20.04 -11.01 12.31
C LYS A 123 19.99 -10.02 11.15
N GLY A 124 18.79 -9.59 10.76
CA GLY A 124 18.58 -8.61 9.69
C GLY A 124 19.17 -7.25 10.02
N THR A 125 18.98 -6.78 11.24
CA THR A 125 19.55 -5.52 11.75
C THR A 125 21.07 -5.60 11.79
N GLU A 126 21.65 -6.69 12.30
CA GLU A 126 23.10 -6.91 12.30
C GLU A 126 23.69 -6.83 10.88
N MET A 127 23.05 -7.48 9.89
CA MET A 127 23.50 -7.44 8.50
C MET A 127 23.44 -6.04 7.87
N VAL A 128 22.38 -5.26 8.15
CA VAL A 128 22.26 -3.87 7.68
C VAL A 128 23.44 -3.03 8.18
N GLU A 129 23.94 -3.33 9.38
CA GLU A 129 25.01 -2.56 10.01
C GLU A 129 26.40 -2.99 9.57
N GLU A 130 26.64 -4.29 9.50
CA GLU A 130 27.94 -4.83 9.10
C GLU A 130 28.21 -4.68 7.61
N LYS A 131 27.17 -4.79 6.78
CA LYS A 131 27.31 -4.83 5.31
C LYS A 131 26.75 -3.60 4.60
N GLU A 132 26.28 -2.60 5.34
CA GLU A 132 25.54 -1.45 4.80
C GLU A 132 24.39 -1.86 3.86
N GLU A 133 23.79 -3.03 4.14
CA GLU A 133 22.68 -3.54 3.35
C GLU A 133 21.44 -2.67 3.56
N LYS A 134 20.64 -2.49 2.50
CA LYS A 134 19.39 -1.72 2.60
C LYS A 134 18.32 -2.55 3.30
N ILE A 135 17.56 -1.91 4.18
CA ILE A 135 16.34 -2.51 4.76
C ILE A 135 15.45 -2.99 3.61
N PRO A 136 14.94 -4.24 3.67
CA PRO A 136 14.19 -4.84 2.57
C PRO A 136 12.98 -3.99 2.22
N ARG A 137 12.83 -3.68 0.93
CA ARG A 137 11.63 -3.04 0.40
C ARG A 137 10.47 -4.02 0.52
N PHE A 138 9.34 -3.53 1.00
CA PHE A 138 8.09 -4.25 1.01
C PHE A 138 7.08 -3.57 0.09
N THR A 139 6.17 -4.37 -0.46
CA THR A 139 5.04 -3.89 -1.25
C THR A 139 3.78 -4.42 -0.58
N CYS A 140 2.76 -3.57 -0.44
CA CYS A 140 1.48 -4.01 0.10
C CYS A 140 0.86 -5.05 -0.85
N PRO A 141 0.45 -6.22 -0.33
CA PRO A 141 -0.17 -7.24 -1.15
C PRO A 141 -1.50 -6.73 -1.70
N LEU A 142 -1.74 -6.94 -3.00
CA LEU A 142 -3.05 -6.68 -3.59
C LEU A 142 -4.04 -7.77 -3.16
N PRO A 143 -5.32 -7.45 -2.95
CA PRO A 143 -6.30 -8.46 -2.63
C PRO A 143 -6.48 -9.42 -3.82
N CYS A 144 -6.95 -10.63 -3.51
CA CYS A 144 -7.40 -11.59 -4.51
C CYS A 144 -8.44 -10.93 -5.43
N GLU A 145 -8.34 -11.19 -6.74
CA GLU A 145 -9.23 -10.60 -7.75
C GLU A 145 -9.34 -9.07 -7.70
N TYR A 146 -8.23 -8.39 -7.40
CA TYR A 146 -8.19 -6.93 -7.39
C TYR A 146 -8.73 -6.33 -8.70
N ARG A 147 -9.80 -5.55 -8.59
CA ARG A 147 -10.49 -4.94 -9.72
C ARG A 147 -9.86 -3.59 -10.07
N TYR A 148 -8.87 -3.61 -10.95
CA TYR A 148 -8.21 -2.40 -11.47
C TYR A 148 -9.18 -1.41 -12.13
N ASP A 149 -10.33 -1.87 -12.63
CA ASP A 149 -11.32 -1.01 -13.27
C ASP A 149 -11.89 0.06 -12.33
N ILE A 150 -11.99 -0.22 -11.03
CA ILE A 150 -12.49 0.76 -10.05
C ILE A 150 -11.53 1.94 -9.93
N TRP A 151 -10.25 1.67 -9.67
CA TRP A 151 -9.25 2.71 -9.57
C TRP A 151 -9.15 3.50 -10.87
N ARG A 152 -9.16 2.81 -12.02
CA ARG A 152 -9.16 3.45 -13.34
C ARG A 152 -10.36 4.37 -13.52
N ASN A 153 -11.56 3.94 -13.15
CA ASN A 153 -12.78 4.74 -13.29
C ASN A 153 -12.77 5.95 -12.36
N VAL A 154 -12.32 5.79 -11.11
CA VAL A 154 -12.17 6.91 -10.15
C VAL A 154 -11.13 7.92 -10.65
N PHE A 155 -10.02 7.44 -11.20
CA PHE A 155 -9.00 8.31 -11.80
C PHE A 155 -9.55 9.09 -12.99
N ILE A 156 -10.27 8.44 -13.90
CA ILE A 156 -10.93 9.10 -15.04
C ILE A 156 -11.94 10.13 -14.55
N ALA A 157 -12.80 9.78 -13.59
CA ALA A 157 -13.78 10.70 -13.02
C ALA A 157 -13.12 11.93 -12.37
N SER A 158 -12.02 11.73 -11.64
CA SER A 158 -11.21 12.80 -11.06
C SER A 158 -10.64 13.73 -12.15
N MET A 159 -10.09 13.16 -13.23
CA MET A 159 -9.58 13.96 -14.36
C MET A 159 -10.68 14.78 -15.04
N VAL A 160 -11.86 14.20 -15.25
CA VAL A 160 -13.02 14.91 -15.81
C VAL A 160 -13.45 16.05 -14.89
N LEU A 161 -13.52 15.82 -13.58
CA LEU A 161 -13.90 16.84 -12.61
C LEU A 161 -12.90 18.02 -12.59
N ASN A 162 -11.60 17.72 -12.63
CA ASN A 162 -10.56 18.74 -12.70
C ASN A 162 -10.66 19.56 -14.00
N LEU A 163 -10.93 18.92 -15.14
CA LEU A 163 -11.14 19.62 -16.40
C LEU A 163 -12.37 20.54 -16.34
N LEU A 164 -13.48 20.07 -15.79
CA LEU A 164 -14.69 20.88 -15.61
C LEU A 164 -14.43 22.09 -14.70
N LEU A 165 -13.68 21.90 -13.62
CA LEU A 165 -13.31 22.97 -12.69
C LEU A 165 -12.44 24.05 -13.36
N VAL A 166 -11.51 23.65 -14.23
CA VAL A 166 -10.72 24.60 -15.04
C VAL A 166 -11.61 25.37 -16.02
N ILE A 167 -12.55 24.67 -16.68
CA ILE A 167 -13.49 25.28 -17.63
C ILE A 167 -14.45 26.26 -16.94
N THR A 168 -14.81 26.07 -15.67
CA THR A 168 -15.69 26.99 -14.95
C THR A 168 -14.93 28.14 -14.30
N ILE A 169 -13.78 27.88 -13.67
CA ILE A 169 -13.02 28.88 -12.92
C ILE A 169 -12.34 29.88 -13.87
N ILE A 170 -11.73 29.44 -14.97
CA ILE A 170 -10.99 30.35 -15.86
C ILE A 170 -11.92 31.43 -16.44
N PRO A 171 -13.08 31.12 -17.05
CA PRO A 171 -14.00 32.13 -17.54
C PRO A 171 -14.53 33.04 -16.43
N PHE A 172 -14.78 32.50 -15.24
CA PHE A 172 -15.20 33.30 -14.09
C PHE A 172 -14.14 34.33 -13.68
N ILE A 173 -12.88 33.92 -13.56
CA ILE A 173 -11.75 34.83 -13.29
C ILE A 173 -11.61 35.88 -14.40
N VAL A 174 -11.68 35.47 -15.67
CA VAL A 174 -11.62 36.40 -16.81
C VAL A 174 -12.78 37.39 -16.77
N SER A 175 -13.99 36.96 -16.37
CA SER A 175 -15.14 37.82 -16.22
C SER A 175 -14.95 38.83 -15.08
N LEU A 176 -14.40 38.40 -13.93
CA LEU A 176 -14.10 39.30 -12.82
C LEU A 176 -13.09 40.38 -13.21
N ILE A 177 -11.97 39.98 -13.84
CA ILE A 177 -10.94 40.92 -14.31
C ILE A 177 -11.52 41.93 -15.32
N ARG A 178 -12.47 41.51 -16.15
CA ARG A 178 -13.15 42.39 -17.11
C ARG A 178 -14.19 43.30 -16.47
N SER A 179 -14.76 42.94 -15.32
CA SER A 179 -15.73 43.77 -14.60
C SER A 179 -15.05 44.77 -13.67
N ASP A 180 -13.87 44.45 -13.15
CA ASP A 180 -13.02 45.33 -12.33
C ASP A 180 -12.35 46.45 -13.15
N VAL A 181 -12.96 46.89 -14.26
CA VAL A 181 -12.52 48.12 -14.94
C VAL A 181 -12.62 49.25 -13.91
N PRO A 182 -11.51 49.96 -13.63
CA PRO A 182 -11.45 50.90 -12.52
C PRO A 182 -12.56 51.93 -12.68
N GLU A 183 -13.45 52.01 -11.68
CA GLU A 183 -14.41 53.09 -11.57
C GLU A 183 -13.65 54.40 -11.80
N GLN A 184 -14.10 55.18 -12.79
CA GLN A 184 -13.49 56.46 -13.07
C GLN A 184 -13.58 57.28 -11.77
N LEU A 185 -12.42 57.50 -11.15
CA LEU A 185 -12.27 58.42 -10.02
C LEU A 185 -12.97 59.71 -10.43
N VAL A 186 -14.11 60.00 -9.81
CA VAL A 186 -14.86 61.24 -9.99
C VAL A 186 -13.91 62.36 -9.58
N ARG A 187 -13.21 62.93 -10.56
CA ARG A 187 -12.39 64.12 -10.38
C ARG A 187 -13.38 65.28 -10.30
N ARG A 188 -13.84 65.57 -9.09
CA ARG A 188 -14.55 66.80 -8.77
C ARG A 188 -13.58 67.95 -8.67
#